data_AF-A0A1U7UEW3-F1
#
_entry.id   AF-A0A1U7UEW3-F1
#
_cell.length_a   1.000
_cell.length_b   1.000
_cell.length_c   1.000
_cell.angle_alpha   90.00
_cell.angle_beta   90.00
_cell.angle_gamma   90.00
#
_symmetry.space_group_name_H-M   'P 1'
#
loop_
_entity.id
_entity.type
_entity.pdbx_description
1 polymer ?
#
loop_
_entity_poly.entity_id
_entity_poly.type
_entity_poly.pdbx_seq_one_letter_code
_entity_poly.pdbx_strand_id
1 'polypeptide(L)'
;MPVRSEAASLWAAAQRKVRNRISIPLTDGKRLSDYSIGPNSKLNLVVKPLEKVLLEEGAARRLADSPPPQVWQLISRVLARHFSAADASRVLEQLQRDYERSLSRLTLDDIERLASRFLHPEVTEAPEKGFSK
;
A
#
# COMPACT_ATOMS: atom_id res chain seq x y z
N MET A 1 24.39 19.59 -43.82
CA MET A 1 24.34 18.19 -43.33
C MET A 1 23.48 18.08 -42.07
N PRO A 2 22.16 17.82 -42.15
CA PRO A 2 21.31 17.64 -40.96
C PRO A 2 20.60 16.27 -41.00
N VAL A 3 21.25 15.19 -40.57
CA VAL A 3 20.64 13.83 -40.55
C VAL A 3 20.43 13.31 -39.11
N ARG A 4 20.98 14.01 -38.10
CA ARG A 4 20.93 13.56 -36.69
C ARG A 4 19.67 14.00 -35.94
N SER A 5 18.96 15.03 -36.41
CA SER A 5 17.78 15.59 -35.73
C SER A 5 16.50 14.75 -35.97
N GLU A 6 16.40 14.14 -37.14
CA GLU A 6 15.23 13.35 -37.55
C GLU A 6 15.18 12.02 -36.79
N ALA A 7 16.33 11.36 -36.60
CA ALA A 7 16.42 10.15 -35.80
C ALA A 7 15.98 10.41 -34.34
N ALA A 8 16.42 11.49 -33.70
CA ALA A 8 16.00 11.85 -32.34
C ALA A 8 14.49 12.11 -32.25
N SER A 9 13.91 12.71 -33.29
CA SER A 9 12.47 12.95 -33.40
C SER A 9 11.69 11.65 -33.59
N LEU A 10 12.24 10.70 -34.36
CA LEU A 10 11.66 9.35 -34.55
C LEU A 10 11.74 8.51 -33.27
N TRP A 11 12.83 8.59 -32.50
CA TRP A 11 12.93 7.96 -31.18
C TRP A 11 11.92 8.57 -30.18
N ALA A 12 11.78 9.91 -30.13
CA ALA A 12 10.80 10.58 -29.28
C ALA A 12 9.34 10.32 -29.71
N ALA A 13 9.09 10.16 -31.01
CA ALA A 13 7.79 9.77 -31.56
C ALA A 13 7.48 8.29 -31.28
N ALA A 14 8.46 7.39 -31.35
CA ALA A 14 8.32 5.99 -30.95
C ALA A 14 8.04 5.86 -29.44
N GLN A 15 8.71 6.65 -28.60
CA GLN A 15 8.44 6.73 -27.16
C GLN A 15 7.05 7.30 -26.84
N ARG A 16 6.52 8.20 -27.67
CA ARG A 16 5.11 8.65 -27.60
C ARG A 16 4.14 7.59 -28.10
N LYS A 17 4.46 6.84 -29.16
CA LYS A 17 3.59 5.81 -29.74
C LYS A 17 3.45 4.59 -28.83
N VAL A 18 4.52 4.19 -28.12
CA VAL A 18 4.47 3.12 -27.10
C VAL A 18 3.64 3.53 -25.88
N ARG A 19 3.58 4.84 -25.57
CA ARG A 19 2.85 5.41 -24.43
C ARG A 19 1.36 5.64 -24.71
N ASN A 20 0.90 5.54 -25.96
CA ASN A 20 -0.52 5.69 -26.30
C ASN A 20 -1.25 4.35 -26.46
N ARG A 21 -1.04 3.41 -25.54
CA ARG A 21 -2.12 2.47 -25.21
C ARG A 21 -3.10 3.24 -24.33
N ILE A 22 -4.37 3.18 -24.63
CA ILE A 22 -5.43 3.76 -23.80
C ILE A 22 -5.41 3.02 -22.45
N SER A 23 -4.56 3.44 -21.52
CA SER A 23 -4.56 2.97 -20.15
C SER A 23 -5.47 3.91 -19.38
N ILE A 24 -6.70 3.44 -19.12
CA ILE A 24 -7.64 4.16 -18.27
C ILE A 24 -7.17 3.96 -16.82
N PRO A 25 -6.81 5.03 -16.09
CA PRO A 25 -6.47 4.90 -14.69
C PRO A 25 -7.73 4.45 -13.92
N LEU A 26 -7.55 3.48 -13.03
CA LEU A 26 -8.61 3.06 -12.12
C LEU A 26 -8.74 4.14 -11.04
N THR A 27 -9.93 4.73 -10.91
CA THR A 27 -10.24 5.66 -9.84
C THR A 27 -10.76 4.91 -8.62
N ASP A 28 -10.37 5.38 -7.43
CA ASP A 28 -10.92 4.90 -6.17
C ASP A 28 -12.44 5.12 -6.12
N GLY A 29 -13.17 4.17 -5.54
CA GLY A 29 -14.63 4.22 -5.42
C GLY A 29 -15.43 3.67 -6.61
N LYS A 30 -14.77 3.17 -7.66
CA LYS A 30 -15.44 2.40 -8.73
C LYS A 30 -15.06 0.92 -8.66
N ARG A 31 -16.01 0.03 -8.98
CA ARG A 31 -15.75 -1.41 -9.00
C ARG A 31 -14.98 -1.76 -10.28
N LEU A 32 -14.16 -2.81 -10.21
CA LEU A 32 -13.45 -3.33 -11.40
C LEU A 32 -14.42 -3.74 -12.53
N SER A 33 -15.64 -4.16 -12.17
CA SER A 33 -16.72 -4.47 -13.12
C SER A 33 -17.14 -3.27 -13.99
N ASP A 34 -17.02 -2.06 -13.47
CA ASP A 34 -17.44 -0.84 -14.16
C ASP A 34 -16.48 -0.47 -15.31
N TYR A 35 -15.30 -1.09 -15.34
CA TYR A 35 -14.25 -0.88 -16.34
C TYR A 35 -14.25 -1.94 -17.45
N SER A 36 -15.23 -2.86 -17.49
CA SER A 36 -15.33 -3.91 -18.51
C SER A 36 -14.02 -4.69 -18.71
N ILE A 37 -13.36 -5.05 -17.61
CA ILE A 37 -12.08 -5.79 -17.61
C ILE A 37 -12.36 -7.25 -18.01
N GLY A 38 -11.96 -7.61 -19.23
CA GLY A 38 -12.14 -8.95 -19.78
C GLY A 38 -11.10 -9.96 -19.29
N PRO A 39 -11.29 -11.27 -19.57
CA PRO A 39 -10.47 -12.36 -19.07
C PRO A 39 -8.99 -12.38 -19.52
N ASN A 40 -8.54 -11.42 -20.33
CA ASN A 40 -7.13 -11.25 -20.71
C ASN A 40 -6.67 -9.79 -20.58
N SER A 41 -7.41 -8.98 -19.82
CA SER A 41 -7.08 -7.58 -19.62
C SER A 41 -5.84 -7.43 -18.74
N LYS A 42 -4.89 -6.62 -19.20
CA LYS A 42 -3.63 -6.37 -18.47
C LYS A 42 -3.76 -5.14 -17.58
N LEU A 43 -3.70 -5.34 -16.27
CA LEU A 43 -3.54 -4.27 -15.30
C LEU A 43 -2.06 -3.89 -15.20
N ASN A 44 -1.79 -2.59 -15.16
CA ASN A 44 -0.44 -2.08 -15.01
C ASN A 44 -0.37 -1.31 -13.69
N LEU A 45 0.41 -1.83 -12.74
CA LEU A 45 0.71 -1.12 -11.51
C LEU A 45 1.85 -0.14 -11.80
N VAL A 46 1.53 1.16 -11.79
CA VAL A 46 2.54 2.21 -11.93
C VAL A 46 2.80 2.80 -10.56
N VAL A 47 3.93 2.45 -9.96
CA VAL A 47 4.40 3.09 -8.74
C VAL A 47 4.92 4.48 -9.13
N LYS A 48 4.12 5.52 -8.87
CA LYS A 48 4.58 6.90 -9.01
C LYS A 48 5.45 7.23 -7.79
N PRO A 49 6.69 7.75 -7.97
CA PRO A 49 7.47 8.30 -6.88
C PRO A 49 6.63 9.33 -6.14
N LEU A 50 6.63 9.23 -4.81
CA LEU A 50 5.73 9.99 -3.94
C LEU A 50 5.79 11.50 -4.25
N GLU A 51 6.97 12.05 -4.58
CA GLU A 51 7.13 13.47 -4.91
C GLU A 51 6.24 13.96 -6.07
N LYS A 52 5.93 13.09 -7.04
CA LYS A 52 5.11 13.46 -8.20
C LYS A 52 3.61 13.39 -7.93
N VAL A 53 3.18 12.56 -6.98
CA VAL A 53 1.78 12.49 -6.53
C VAL A 53 1.46 13.69 -5.64
N LEU A 54 2.40 14.07 -4.77
CA LEU A 54 2.28 15.24 -3.87
C LEU A 54 2.19 16.58 -4.62
N LEU A 55 2.76 16.69 -5.83
CA LEU A 55 2.73 17.91 -6.64
C LEU A 55 1.44 18.06 -7.47
N GLU A 56 0.81 16.95 -7.86
CA GLU A 56 -0.42 16.94 -8.68
C GLU A 56 -1.67 17.01 -7.81
N GLU A 57 -1.65 16.39 -6.62
CA GLU A 57 -2.64 16.55 -5.57
C GLU A 57 -2.11 17.47 -4.48
N GLY A 58 -2.44 18.76 -4.55
CA GLY A 58 -2.20 19.75 -3.49
C GLY A 58 -2.84 19.44 -2.13
N ALA A 59 -3.29 18.20 -1.90
CA ALA A 59 -3.86 17.70 -0.66
C ALA A 59 -2.80 17.17 0.33
N ALA A 60 -1.61 16.80 -0.14
CA ALA A 60 -0.68 16.05 0.69
C ALA A 60 0.30 16.89 1.53
N ARG A 61 0.26 18.23 1.40
CA ARG A 61 0.94 19.12 2.35
C ARG A 61 0.24 19.17 3.73
N ARG A 62 -0.91 18.52 3.88
CA ARG A 62 -1.64 18.38 5.15
C ARG A 62 -1.38 17.07 5.89
N LEU A 63 -0.56 16.15 5.36
CA LEU A 63 -0.28 14.90 6.09
C LEU A 63 0.65 15.10 7.30
N ALA A 64 1.40 16.20 7.33
CA ALA A 64 2.21 16.59 8.49
C ALA A 64 1.34 17.11 9.67
N ASP A 65 0.05 17.41 9.43
CA ASP A 65 -0.91 17.93 10.41
C ASP A 65 -2.17 17.04 10.51
N SER A 66 -2.12 15.81 9.99
CA SER A 66 -3.21 14.86 10.24
C SER A 66 -3.21 14.56 11.74
N PRO A 67 -4.36 14.72 12.45
CA PRO A 67 -4.46 14.26 13.82
C PRO A 67 -4.00 12.81 13.87
N PRO A 68 -3.30 12.38 14.95
CA PRO A 68 -2.86 11.00 15.07
C PRO A 68 -4.04 10.09 14.74
N PRO A 69 -3.86 9.04 13.90
CA PRO A 69 -4.89 8.06 13.61
C PRO A 69 -5.78 7.83 14.84
N GLN A 70 -7.10 7.87 14.68
CA GLN A 70 -8.06 7.90 15.80
C GLN A 70 -7.74 6.83 16.88
N VAL A 71 -7.15 5.71 16.48
CA VAL A 71 -6.64 4.65 17.35
C VAL A 71 -5.58 5.10 18.37
N TRP A 72 -4.63 5.99 18.02
CA TRP A 72 -3.60 6.47 18.94
C TRP A 72 -4.18 7.33 20.05
N GLN A 73 -5.23 8.10 19.76
CA GLN A 73 -5.95 8.88 20.78
C GLN A 73 -6.67 7.97 21.77
N LEU A 74 -7.26 6.87 21.28
CA LEU A 74 -7.88 5.85 22.14
C LEU A 74 -6.84 5.16 23.01
N ILE A 75 -5.71 4.75 22.42
CA ILE A 75 -4.60 4.13 23.16
C ILE A 75 -4.05 5.10 24.21
N SER A 76 -3.84 6.38 23.87
CA SER A 76 -3.39 7.41 24.81
C SER A 76 -4.30 7.52 26.03
N ARG A 77 -5.63 7.51 25.84
CA ARG A 77 -6.60 7.50 26.95
C ARG A 77 -6.50 6.27 27.83
N VAL A 78 -6.25 5.10 27.24
CA VAL A 78 -6.05 3.85 28.01
C VAL A 78 -4.75 3.94 28.80
N LEU A 79 -3.65 4.35 28.16
CA LEU A 79 -2.34 4.48 28.81
C LEU A 79 -2.37 5.46 29.99
N ALA A 80 -3.08 6.58 29.85
CA ALA A 80 -3.23 7.58 30.92
C ALA A 80 -3.92 7.02 32.19
N ARG A 81 -4.62 5.88 32.11
CA ARG A 81 -5.24 5.22 33.26
C ARG A 81 -4.31 4.22 33.96
N HIS A 82 -3.24 3.78 33.29
CA HIS A 82 -2.37 2.70 33.77
C HIS A 82 -0.92 3.15 34.02
N PHE A 83 -0.49 4.25 33.41
CA PHE A 83 0.86 4.79 33.48
C PHE A 83 0.86 6.22 33.99
N SER A 84 2.01 6.66 34.49
CA SER A 84 2.27 8.08 34.72
C SER A 84 2.21 8.86 33.39
N ALA A 85 1.95 10.17 33.42
CA ALA A 85 1.88 10.98 32.20
C ALA A 85 3.18 10.91 31.36
N ALA A 86 4.33 10.83 32.03
CA ALA A 86 5.63 10.69 31.37
C ALA A 86 5.78 9.31 30.72
N ASP A 87 5.43 8.24 31.44
CA ASP A 87 5.57 6.88 30.91
C ASP A 87 4.53 6.58 29.83
N ALA A 88 3.30 7.07 29.96
CA ALA A 88 2.25 6.95 28.95
C ALA A 88 2.72 7.54 27.61
N SER A 89 3.38 8.70 27.64
CA SER A 89 3.95 9.34 26.44
C SER A 89 5.07 8.49 25.84
N ARG A 90 6.00 7.98 26.67
CA ARG A 90 7.12 7.14 26.21
C ARG A 90 6.64 5.82 25.60
N VAL A 91 5.65 5.18 26.22
CA VAL A 91 5.06 3.93 25.72
C VAL A 91 4.33 4.18 24.40
N LEU A 92 3.59 5.28 24.28
CA LEU A 92 2.89 5.63 23.04
C LEU A 92 3.87 5.86 21.89
N GLU A 93 4.93 6.64 22.11
CA GLU A 93 5.97 6.89 21.11
C GLU A 93 6.67 5.60 20.68
N GLN A 94 7.00 4.73 21.65
CA GLN A 94 7.65 3.47 21.38
C GLN A 94 6.74 2.54 20.55
N LEU A 95 5.46 2.45 20.91
CA LEU A 95 4.47 1.66 20.18
C LEU A 95 4.29 2.13 18.74
N GLN A 96 4.25 3.45 18.51
CA GLN A 96 4.17 4.02 17.16
C GLN A 96 5.39 3.65 16.31
N ARG A 97 6.60 3.77 16.88
CA ARG A 97 7.84 3.38 16.19
C ARG A 97 7.87 1.90 15.84
N ASP A 98 7.45 1.04 16.76
CA ASP A 98 7.43 -0.40 16.52
C ASP A 98 6.36 -0.81 15.50
N TYR A 99 5.23 -0.09 15.48
CA TYR A 99 4.20 -0.26 14.45
C TYR A 99 4.73 0.08 13.06
N GLU A 100 5.35 1.25 12.89
CA GLU A 100 5.93 1.67 11.61
C GLU A 100 7.08 0.74 11.16
N ARG A 101 7.92 0.31 12.10
CA ARG A 101 8.98 -0.65 11.82
C ARG A 101 8.41 -2.00 11.35
N SER A 102 7.36 -2.48 12.01
CA SER A 102 6.68 -3.71 11.64
C SER A 102 6.08 -3.62 10.24
N LEU A 103 5.42 -2.50 9.91
CA LEU A 103 4.89 -2.25 8.58
C LEU A 103 5.98 -2.17 7.51
N SER A 104 7.09 -1.51 7.81
CA SER A 104 8.21 -1.34 6.86
C SER A 104 8.90 -2.67 6.53
N ARG A 105 8.85 -3.64 7.45
CA ARG A 105 9.43 -4.98 7.27
C ARG A 105 8.42 -6.00 6.74
N LEU A 106 7.15 -5.61 6.58
CA LEU A 106 6.09 -6.50 6.13
C LEU A 106 6.35 -6.92 4.67
N THR A 107 6.42 -8.23 4.44
CA THR A 107 6.66 -8.79 3.10
C THR A 107 5.37 -9.27 2.46
N LEU A 108 5.42 -9.55 1.15
CA LEU A 108 4.28 -10.13 0.44
C LEU A 108 3.90 -11.51 0.99
N ASP A 109 4.89 -12.32 1.37
CA ASP A 109 4.69 -13.63 2.00
C ASP A 109 3.92 -13.51 3.32
N ASP A 110 4.26 -12.51 4.15
CA ASP A 110 3.55 -12.28 5.40
C ASP A 110 2.07 -11.92 5.17
N ILE A 111 1.77 -11.14 4.11
CA ILE A 111 0.40 -10.78 3.74
C ILE A 111 -0.36 -12.01 3.23
N GLU A 112 0.24 -12.84 2.38
CA GLU A 112 -0.37 -14.08 1.89
C GLU A 112 -0.65 -15.05 3.04
N ARG A 113 0.30 -15.20 3.96
CA ARG A 113 0.15 -16.02 5.16
C ARG A 113 -0.95 -15.50 6.07
N LEU A 114 -1.07 -14.18 6.25
CA LEU A 114 -2.15 -13.56 7.01
C LEU A 114 -3.51 -13.83 6.34
N ALA A 115 -3.64 -13.57 5.04
CA ALA A 115 -4.89 -13.80 4.30
C ALA A 115 -5.32 -15.28 4.37
N SER A 116 -4.37 -16.20 4.19
CA SER A 116 -4.64 -17.64 4.27
C SER A 116 -5.21 -18.07 5.63
N ARG A 117 -4.71 -17.51 6.74
CA ARG A 117 -5.24 -17.80 8.09
C ARG A 117 -6.70 -17.39 8.28
N PHE A 118 -7.11 -16.26 7.70
CA PHE A 118 -8.48 -15.76 7.84
C PHE A 118 -9.45 -16.38 6.83
N LEU A 119 -8.98 -16.71 5.63
CA LEU A 119 -9.79 -17.24 4.54
C LEU A 119 -9.85 -18.78 4.53
N HIS A 120 -8.80 -19.45 5.02
CA HIS A 120 -8.66 -20.91 5.07
C HIS A 120 -8.18 -21.37 6.47
N PRO A 121 -9.03 -21.28 7.50
CA PRO A 121 -8.65 -21.69 8.86
C PRO A 121 -8.29 -23.20 8.97
N GLU A 122 -8.76 -24.04 8.03
CA GLU A 122 -8.66 -25.51 8.06
C GLU A 122 -7.28 -26.11 7.69
N VAL A 123 -6.25 -25.31 7.37
CA VAL A 123 -4.93 -25.84 6.96
C VAL A 123 -3.84 -25.67 8.03
N THR A 124 -4.11 -24.92 9.10
CA THR A 124 -3.07 -24.65 10.12
C THR A 124 -3.08 -25.67 11.28
N GLU A 125 -4.11 -26.51 11.41
CA GLU A 125 -4.11 -27.61 12.37
C GLU A 125 -4.53 -28.91 11.69
N ALA A 126 -3.56 -29.75 11.35
CA ALA A 126 -3.80 -31.18 11.36
C ALA A 126 -3.62 -31.63 12.81
N PRO A 127 -4.68 -31.81 13.62
CA PRO A 127 -4.53 -32.56 14.86
C PRO A 127 -4.13 -33.98 14.45
N GLU A 128 -2.96 -34.39 14.92
CA GLU A 128 -2.43 -35.73 14.72
C GLU A 128 -3.48 -36.74 15.17
N LYS A 129 -4.07 -37.42 14.18
CA LYS A 129 -5.09 -38.43 14.40
C LYS A 129 -4.41 -39.60 15.09
N GLY A 130 -4.55 -39.65 16.43
CA GLY A 130 -4.16 -40.80 17.23
C GLY A 130 -4.77 -42.07 16.65
N PHE A 131 -3.92 -42.94 16.09
CA PHE A 131 -4.30 -44.31 15.83
C PHE A 131 -3.97 -45.12 17.08
N SER A 132 -4.98 -45.29 17.94
CA SER A 132 -5.00 -46.41 18.88
C SER A 132 -5.28 -47.69 18.10
N LYS A 133 -4.44 -48.70 18.33
CA LYS A 133 -4.85 -50.10 18.22
C LYS A 133 -4.16 -50.91 19.31
#